data_AF-A0A8T7K444-F1
#
_entry.id   AF-A0A8T7K444-F1
#
_cell.length_a   1.000
_cell.length_b   1.000
_cell.length_c   1.000
_cell.angle_alpha   90.00
_cell.angle_beta   90.00
_cell.angle_gamma   90.00
#
_symmetry.space_group_name_H-M   'P 1'
#
loop_
_entity.id
_entity.type
_entity.pdbx_description
1 polymer ?
#
loop_
_entity_poly.entity_id
_entity_poly.type
_entity_poly.pdbx_seq_one_letter_code
_entity_poly.pdbx_strand_id
1 'polypeptide(L)'
;MSEFYEEATSFSSDSTVTSPPRGEDGTKPEVIKVSAHSRSTAVAGAIAGVIREHHYAEVQAIGAGAVNQAVKALAIARGYLSRDEIDIVFVPYFTEVDIDGQERTAVRFSVEPRPQG
;
A
#
# COMPACT_ATOMS: atom_id res chain seq x y z
N MET A 1 -22.90 -7.63 -19.16
CA MET A 1 -21.72 -8.26 -18.53
C MET A 1 -20.46 -8.20 -19.40
N SER A 2 -20.57 -7.96 -20.72
CA SER A 2 -19.43 -7.77 -21.63
C SER A 2 -18.93 -6.33 -21.72
N GLU A 3 -19.81 -5.33 -21.59
CA GLU A 3 -19.45 -3.90 -21.75
C GLU A 3 -18.50 -3.38 -20.65
N PHE A 4 -18.55 -3.96 -19.44
CA PHE A 4 -17.62 -3.61 -18.35
C PHE A 4 -16.16 -4.05 -18.61
N TYR A 5 -15.93 -5.02 -19.50
CA TYR A 5 -14.57 -5.48 -19.85
C TYR A 5 -13.92 -4.63 -20.94
N GLU A 6 -14.71 -3.97 -21.81
CA GLU A 6 -14.20 -3.07 -22.85
C GLU A 6 -13.81 -1.68 -22.31
N GLU A 7 -14.44 -1.21 -21.23
CA GLU A 7 -14.06 0.08 -20.62
C GLU A 7 -12.69 0.05 -19.93
N ALA A 8 -12.30 -1.11 -19.38
CA ALA A 8 -11.06 -1.29 -18.62
C ALA A 8 -9.77 -1.23 -19.48
N THR A 9 -9.88 -1.38 -20.80
CA THR A 9 -8.74 -1.35 -21.73
C THR A 9 -8.48 0.03 -22.33
N SER A 10 -9.31 1.04 -22.04
CA SER A 10 -9.20 2.39 -22.62
C SER A 10 -8.55 3.44 -21.72
N PHE A 11 -8.09 3.09 -20.51
CA PHE A 11 -7.41 4.05 -19.64
C PHE A 11 -5.98 4.33 -20.11
N SER A 12 -5.89 5.45 -20.84
CA SER A 12 -4.73 6.26 -21.21
C SER A 12 -3.48 6.05 -20.35
N SER A 13 -2.35 5.89 -21.06
CA SER A 13 -0.98 5.83 -20.55
C SER A 13 -0.49 7.20 -20.03
N ASP A 14 -1.09 7.72 -18.97
CA ASP A 14 -0.44 8.79 -18.19
C ASP A 14 0.28 8.19 -17.00
N SER A 15 1.47 7.67 -17.26
CA SER A 15 2.34 7.03 -16.29
C SER A 15 3.18 8.07 -15.55
N THR A 16 2.56 8.91 -14.73
CA THR A 16 3.28 9.43 -13.56
C THR A 16 3.20 8.37 -12.47
N VAL A 17 3.94 7.28 -12.67
CA VAL A 17 4.34 6.42 -11.55
C VAL A 17 5.29 7.27 -10.73
N THR A 18 4.73 8.06 -9.80
CA THR A 18 5.50 8.83 -8.84
C THR A 18 6.37 7.82 -8.10
N SER A 19 7.68 7.92 -8.31
CA SER A 19 8.64 7.08 -7.60
C SER A 19 8.38 7.22 -6.10
N PRO A 20 8.42 6.13 -5.31
CA PRO A 20 8.16 6.23 -3.89
C PRO A 20 9.11 7.27 -3.28
N PRO A 21 8.64 8.16 -2.40
CA PRO A 21 9.49 9.12 -1.71
C PRO A 21 10.66 8.36 -1.07
N ARG A 22 11.87 8.77 -1.43
CA ARG A 22 13.08 8.29 -0.77
C ARG A 22 13.12 8.95 0.60
N GLY A 23 13.49 8.23 1.65
CA GLY A 23 13.82 8.85 2.93
C GLY A 23 14.91 9.90 2.72
N GLU A 24 14.97 10.90 3.60
CA GLU A 24 15.90 12.04 3.52
C GLU A 24 17.38 11.60 3.34
N ASP A 25 17.71 10.39 3.81
CA ASP A 25 19.05 9.77 3.74
C ASP A 25 19.26 8.86 2.51
N GLY A 26 18.32 8.82 1.56
CA GLY A 26 18.36 7.93 0.40
C GLY A 26 18.04 6.45 0.70
N THR A 27 17.71 6.13 1.95
CA THR A 27 17.30 4.79 2.39
C THR A 27 15.87 4.50 1.93
N LYS A 28 15.64 3.29 1.39
CA LYS A 28 14.30 2.84 0.99
C LYS A 28 13.42 2.71 2.24
N PRO A 29 12.17 3.21 2.22
CA PRO A 29 11.25 3.08 3.34
C PRO A 29 11.03 1.61 3.70
N GLU A 30 10.93 1.32 5.00
CA GLU A 30 10.68 -0.04 5.48
C GLU A 30 9.35 -0.55 4.94
N VAL A 31 9.37 -1.73 4.32
CA VAL A 31 8.21 -2.33 3.67
C VAL A 31 7.51 -3.30 4.63
N ILE A 32 6.25 -2.98 4.97
CA ILE A 32 5.38 -3.82 5.77
C ILE A 32 4.85 -4.96 4.88
N LYS A 33 5.39 -6.16 5.08
CA LYS A 33 5.00 -7.36 4.31
C LYS A 33 3.76 -8.01 4.93
N VAL A 34 2.76 -8.30 4.10
CA VAL A 34 1.49 -8.90 4.50
C VAL A 34 1.31 -10.26 3.82
N SER A 35 0.83 -11.23 4.58
CA SER A 35 0.48 -12.57 4.11
C SER A 35 -1.01 -12.84 4.29
N ALA A 36 -1.54 -13.93 3.71
CA ALA A 36 -2.92 -14.35 3.93
C ALA A 36 -3.26 -14.64 5.41
N HIS A 37 -2.26 -14.99 6.21
CA HIS A 37 -2.39 -15.32 7.63
C HIS A 37 -2.12 -14.12 8.56
N SER A 38 -1.71 -12.97 8.00
CA SER A 38 -1.48 -11.76 8.78
C SER A 38 -2.78 -11.30 9.44
N ARG A 39 -2.71 -10.96 10.73
CA ARG A 39 -3.83 -10.37 11.46
C ARG A 39 -3.95 -8.89 11.07
N SER A 40 -5.07 -8.51 10.44
CA SER A 40 -5.24 -7.15 9.92
C SER A 40 -5.07 -6.06 10.99
N THR A 41 -5.50 -6.31 12.23
CA THR A 41 -5.33 -5.37 13.35
C THR A 41 -3.87 -5.16 13.77
N ALA A 42 -3.05 -6.22 13.72
CA ALA A 42 -1.62 -6.10 14.04
C ALA A 42 -0.89 -5.31 12.95
N VAL A 43 -1.17 -5.62 11.68
CA VAL A 43 -0.65 -4.87 10.53
C VAL A 43 -1.10 -3.41 10.58
N ALA A 44 -2.37 -3.15 10.94
CA ALA A 44 -2.89 -1.80 11.08
C ALA A 44 -2.17 -0.98 12.16
N GLY A 45 -1.82 -1.61 13.29
CA GLY A 45 -1.02 -1.00 14.33
C GLY A 45 0.38 -0.61 13.83
N ALA A 46 1.03 -1.50 13.07
CA ALA A 46 2.33 -1.21 12.46
C ALA A 46 2.26 -0.05 11.46
N ILE A 47 1.26 -0.05 10.56
CA ILE A 47 1.03 1.05 9.60
C ILE A 47 0.83 2.36 10.35
N ALA A 48 -0.04 2.39 11.37
CA ALA A 48 -0.31 3.59 12.14
C ALA A 48 0.92 4.12 12.89
N GLY A 49 1.77 3.23 13.43
CA GLY A 49 3.05 3.61 14.04
C GLY A 49 3.97 4.30 13.03
N VAL A 50 4.21 3.64 11.89
CA VAL A 50 5.08 4.15 10.83
C VAL A 50 4.57 5.48 10.27
N ILE A 51 3.26 5.63 10.05
CA ILE A 51 2.69 6.90 9.56
C ILE A 51 2.87 8.04 10.56
N ARG A 52 2.73 7.80 11.88
CA ARG A 52 2.94 8.84 12.89
C ARG A 52 4.39 9.33 12.94
N GLU A 53 5.34 8.42 12.71
CA GLU A 53 6.77 8.73 12.80
C GLU A 53 7.33 9.30 11.49
N HIS A 54 6.94 8.72 10.37
CA HIS A 54 7.60 8.95 9.08
C HIS A 54 6.69 9.59 8.02
N HIS A 55 5.39 9.72 8.28
CA HIS A 55 4.40 10.23 7.32
C HIS A 55 4.36 9.48 5.98
N TYR A 56 4.98 8.30 5.91
CA TYR A 56 5.00 7.46 4.73
C TYR A 56 5.18 6.00 5.13
N ALA A 57 4.41 5.09 4.52
CA ALA A 57 4.59 3.66 4.67
C ALA A 57 4.41 2.93 3.33
N GLU A 58 5.10 1.80 3.19
CA GLU A 58 4.90 0.87 2.07
C GLU A 58 4.32 -0.44 2.60
N VAL A 59 3.21 -0.88 2.02
CA VAL A 59 2.59 -2.17 2.36
C VAL A 59 2.66 -3.08 1.15
N GLN A 60 3.25 -4.26 1.29
CA GLN A 60 3.40 -5.22 0.19
C GLN A 60 2.64 -6.52 0.47
N ALA A 61 1.92 -7.02 -0.53
CA ALA A 61 1.17 -8.27 -0.47
C ALA A 61 1.29 -9.07 -1.77
N ILE A 62 1.31 -10.39 -1.66
CA ILE A 62 1.34 -11.31 -2.81
C ILE A 62 0.21 -12.34 -2.66
N GLY A 63 -0.60 -12.44 -3.71
CA GLY A 63 -1.78 -13.30 -3.74
C GLY A 63 -3.01 -12.68 -3.08
N ALA A 64 -4.19 -13.15 -3.50
CA ALA A 64 -5.48 -12.56 -3.14
C ALA A 64 -5.72 -12.48 -1.62
N GLY A 65 -5.33 -13.54 -0.88
CA GLY A 65 -5.48 -13.58 0.57
C GLY A 65 -4.67 -12.48 1.28
N ALA A 66 -3.42 -12.29 0.89
CA ALA A 66 -2.56 -11.24 1.45
C ALA A 66 -3.06 -9.84 1.11
N VAL A 67 -3.50 -9.62 -0.14
CA VAL A 67 -4.06 -8.33 -0.59
C VAL A 67 -5.31 -7.98 0.21
N ASN A 68 -6.21 -8.93 0.43
CA ASN A 68 -7.38 -8.72 1.29
C ASN A 68 -6.98 -8.33 2.73
N GLN A 69 -5.95 -8.97 3.30
CA GLN A 69 -5.47 -8.60 4.63
C GLN A 69 -4.83 -7.21 4.66
N ALA A 70 -4.09 -6.83 3.62
CA ALA A 70 -3.49 -5.51 3.50
C ALA A 70 -4.56 -4.42 3.43
N VAL A 71 -5.57 -4.58 2.57
CA VAL A 71 -6.68 -3.61 2.44
C VAL A 71 -7.49 -3.49 3.73
N LYS A 72 -7.78 -4.61 4.42
CA LYS A 72 -8.41 -4.58 5.75
C LYS A 72 -7.55 -3.82 6.76
N ALA A 73 -6.25 -4.05 6.78
CA ALA A 73 -5.33 -3.38 7.68
C ALA A 73 -5.26 -1.87 7.40
N LEU A 74 -5.21 -1.46 6.14
CA LEU A 74 -5.24 -0.05 5.72
C LEU A 74 -6.52 0.65 6.18
N ALA A 75 -7.68 0.01 6.00
CA ALA A 75 -8.96 0.54 6.46
C ALA A 75 -9.00 0.71 8.00
N ILE A 76 -8.47 -0.26 8.75
CA ILE A 76 -8.39 -0.18 10.22
C ILE A 76 -7.39 0.89 10.65
N ALA A 77 -6.22 0.97 10.01
CA ALA A 77 -5.17 1.93 10.32
C ALA A 77 -5.68 3.37 10.16
N ARG A 78 -6.44 3.64 9.10
CA ARG A 78 -7.12 4.94 8.91
C ARG A 78 -8.00 5.32 10.10
N GLY A 79 -8.75 4.37 10.65
CA GLY A 79 -9.56 4.58 11.86
C GLY A 79 -8.74 4.71 13.15
N TYR A 80 -7.53 4.17 13.22
CA TYR A 80 -6.62 4.40 14.35
C TYR A 80 -6.01 5.81 14.30
N LEU A 81 -5.61 6.24 13.11
CA LEU A 81 -4.97 7.53 12.85
C LEU A 81 -5.94 8.72 12.95
N SER A 82 -7.24 8.50 12.71
CA SER A 82 -8.23 9.58 12.84
C SER A 82 -8.33 10.15 14.26
N ARG A 83 -7.90 9.41 15.28
CA ARG A 83 -7.84 9.89 16.67
C ARG A 83 -6.74 10.93 16.90
N ASP A 84 -5.74 10.91 16.02
CA ASP A 84 -4.61 11.84 16.02
C ASP A 84 -4.77 12.90 14.93
N GLU A 85 -6.01 13.06 14.40
CA GLU A 85 -6.34 14.00 13.31
C GLU A 85 -5.58 13.75 12.00
N ILE A 86 -5.03 12.54 11.82
CA ILE A 86 -4.36 12.12 10.60
C ILE A 86 -5.34 11.32 9.74
N ASP A 87 -5.74 11.89 8.61
CA ASP A 87 -6.38 11.11 7.53
C ASP A 87 -5.31 10.62 6.54
N ILE A 88 -5.42 9.38 6.08
CA ILE A 88 -4.48 8.79 5.11
C ILE A 88 -5.15 8.45 3.80
N VAL A 89 -4.37 8.48 2.73
CA VAL A 89 -4.66 7.88 1.43
C VAL A 89 -3.71 6.70 1.20
N PHE A 90 -4.12 5.77 0.35
CA PHE A 90 -3.23 4.71 -0.11
C PHE A 90 -3.40 4.47 -1.61
N VAL A 91 -2.30 4.35 -2.34
CA VAL A 91 -2.28 4.19 -3.79
C VAL A 91 -1.68 2.83 -4.14
N PRO A 92 -2.47 1.91 -4.74
CA PRO A 92 -1.95 0.62 -5.15
C PRO A 92 -1.11 0.71 -6.42
N TYR A 93 -0.06 -0.10 -6.50
CA TYR A 93 0.75 -0.30 -7.70
C TYR A 93 1.35 -1.71 -7.74
N PHE A 94 1.71 -2.19 -8.94
CA PHE A 94 2.41 -3.47 -9.10
C PHE A 94 3.92 -3.29 -8.98
N THR A 95 4.59 -4.28 -8.42
CA THR A 95 6.06 -4.34 -8.34
C THR A 95 6.52 -5.78 -8.41
N GLU A 96 7.69 -6.02 -9.01
CA GLU A 96 8.29 -7.35 -9.05
C GLU A 96 9.17 -7.57 -7.82
N VAL A 97 9.09 -8.76 -7.22
CA VAL A 97 9.94 -9.16 -6.10
C VAL A 97 10.47 -10.57 -6.30
N ASP A 98 11.72 -10.78 -5.88
CA ASP A 98 12.32 -12.12 -5.84
C ASP A 98 11.87 -12.85 -4.57
N ILE A 99 11.32 -14.04 -4.74
CA ILE A 99 11.03 -15.00 -3.68
C ILE A 99 11.60 -16.34 -4.07
N ASP A 100 12.59 -16.80 -3.31
CA ASP A 100 13.28 -18.08 -3.51
C ASP A 100 13.85 -18.21 -4.94
N GLY A 101 14.41 -17.11 -5.48
CA GLY A 101 14.99 -17.07 -6.83
C GLY A 101 13.95 -17.03 -7.95
N GLN A 102 12.67 -16.79 -7.61
CA GLN A 102 11.61 -16.63 -8.60
C GLN A 102 10.98 -15.24 -8.49
N GLU A 103 10.89 -14.55 -9.62
CA GLU A 103 10.14 -13.30 -9.72
C GLU A 103 8.64 -13.55 -9.49
N ARG A 104 8.05 -12.66 -8.70
CA ARG A 104 6.64 -12.64 -8.35
C ARG A 104 6.14 -11.21 -8.43
N THR A 105 5.03 -11.04 -9.15
CA THR A 105 4.28 -9.79 -9.12
C THR A 105 3.61 -9.62 -7.76
N ALA A 106 3.99 -8.58 -7.05
CA ALA A 106 3.37 -8.13 -5.80
C ALA A 106 2.47 -6.92 -6.05
N VAL A 107 1.42 -6.80 -5.23
CA VAL A 107 0.69 -5.54 -5.08
C VAL A 107 1.32 -4.79 -3.92
N ARG A 108 1.66 -3.53 -4.15
CA ARG A 108 2.19 -2.63 -3.13
C ARG A 108 1.26 -1.42 -2.99
N PHE A 109 1.18 -0.89 -1.78
CA PHE A 109 0.40 0.30 -1.46
C PHE A 109 1.35 1.32 -0.85
N SER A 110 1.53 2.46 -1.52
CA SER A 110 2.08 3.64 -0.86
C SER A 110 1.00 4.22 0.04
N VAL A 111 1.37 4.62 1.25
CA VAL A 111 0.45 5.16 2.25
C VAL A 111 1.02 6.46 2.78
N GLU A 112 0.24 7.51 2.77
CA GLU A 112 0.66 8.86 3.17
C GLU A 112 -0.54 9.64 3.75
N PRO A 113 -0.29 10.65 4.59
CA PRO A 113 -1.33 11.61 4.97
C PRO A 113 -1.99 12.21 3.74
N ARG A 114 -3.31 12.39 3.82
CA ARG A 114 -4.07 13.05 2.76
C ARG A 114 -3.52 14.48 2.58
N PRO A 115 -3.12 14.89 1.37
CA PRO A 115 -2.76 16.28 1.11
C PRO A 115 -3.94 17.21 1.46
N GLN A 116 -3.67 18.26 2.22
CA GLN A 116 -4.63 19.34 2.40
C GLN A 116 -4.58 20.21 1.15
N GLY A 117 -5.71 20.27 0.43
CA GLY A 117 -5.88 21.14 -0.74
C GLY A 117 -6.12 22.59 -0.37
#